data_AF-A0A959SJ78-F1
#
_entry.id   AF-A0A959SJ78-F1
#
_cell.length_a   1.000
_cell.length_b   1.000
_cell.length_c   1.000
_cell.angle_alpha   90.00
_cell.angle_beta   90.00
_cell.angle_gamma   90.00
#
_symmetry.space_group_name_H-M   'P 1'
#
loop_
_entity.id
_entity.type
_entity.pdbx_description
1 polymer ?
#
loop_
_entity_poly.entity_id
_entity_poly.type
_entity_poly.pdbx_seq_one_letter_code
_entity_poly.pdbx_strand_id
1 'polypeptide(L)'
;MKFRSAILVLTFGCGAPLLSAQVLVDGPILLTGPNDAAKQVTGIPVSTAPADILSAGAVQAGVVRTSPAVTGNSWLIDLPAMGTAPAAGTHLVVRAPLAAEGPVNVVLNGTEPVPVRRGSVDLNGSDLVEGTMLSLVHDGSAYQVLNGRSDLRRECPAGMADVNGQFCIDITERGSADFFEAALACSAVDRRLCSWSEFHGACLRSGALGLVGMTNNWEWTNNSANEDNSVRIVGASNCVSAGNGLASGSVDRQFRCCFTR
;
A
#
# COMPACT_ATOMS: atom_id res chain seq x y z
N MET A 1 56.18 29.54 6.34
CA MET A 1 56.48 28.25 7.00
C MET A 1 56.21 27.14 5.99
N LYS A 2 57.24 26.41 5.58
CA LYS A 2 57.19 25.34 4.56
C LYS A 2 56.72 24.04 5.22
N PHE A 3 55.56 23.50 4.83
CA PHE A 3 55.21 22.11 5.09
C PHE A 3 55.59 21.27 3.86
N ARG A 4 56.45 20.28 4.09
CA ARG A 4 56.97 19.37 3.08
C ARG A 4 55.96 18.24 2.87
N SER A 5 55.50 18.05 1.63
CA SER A 5 54.83 16.84 1.20
C SER A 5 55.84 15.69 1.12
N ALA A 6 55.57 14.61 1.85
CA ALA A 6 56.25 13.33 1.68
C ALA A 6 55.29 12.40 0.93
N ILE A 7 55.59 12.11 -0.33
CA ILE A 7 54.96 11.05 -1.10
C ILE A 7 55.80 9.79 -0.86
N LEU A 8 55.23 8.83 -0.13
CA LEU A 8 55.80 7.51 0.08
C LEU A 8 55.08 6.54 -0.87
N VAL A 9 55.71 6.21 -2.00
CA VAL A 9 55.23 5.14 -2.89
C VAL A 9 55.92 3.84 -2.46
N LEU A 10 55.21 2.99 -1.73
CA LEU A 10 55.59 1.59 -1.52
C LEU A 10 54.95 0.74 -2.62
N THR A 11 55.70 0.46 -3.68
CA THR A 11 55.38 -0.65 -4.59
C THR A 11 55.95 -1.93 -3.99
N PHE A 12 55.13 -2.66 -3.25
CA PHE A 12 55.43 -4.05 -2.86
C PHE A 12 54.68 -4.99 -3.81
N GLY A 13 55.42 -5.57 -4.74
CA GLY A 13 54.99 -6.78 -5.45
C GLY A 13 55.10 -7.97 -4.50
N CYS A 14 53.97 -8.41 -3.95
CA CYS A 14 53.82 -9.73 -3.34
C CYS A 14 52.33 -10.04 -3.25
N GLY A 15 51.92 -11.24 -3.67
CA GLY A 15 50.53 -11.69 -3.68
C GLY A 15 49.94 -11.83 -2.27
N ALA A 16 49.65 -10.70 -1.64
CA ALA A 16 48.88 -10.66 -0.40
C ALA A 16 47.40 -10.86 -0.75
N PRO A 17 46.66 -11.68 0.02
CA PRO A 17 45.20 -11.68 -0.08
C PRO A 17 44.72 -10.24 0.12
N LEU A 18 43.73 -9.82 -0.68
CA LEU A 18 43.03 -8.55 -0.48
C LEU A 18 42.49 -8.54 0.96
N LEU A 19 43.25 -7.92 1.86
CA LEU A 19 42.82 -7.69 3.23
C LEU A 19 41.71 -6.64 3.14
N SER A 20 40.46 -7.10 3.18
CA SER A 20 39.31 -6.24 3.42
C SER A 20 39.51 -5.61 4.80
N ALA A 21 40.01 -4.38 4.84
CA ALA A 21 40.07 -3.61 6.06
C ALA A 21 38.66 -3.12 6.39
N GLN A 22 37.87 -3.98 7.02
CA GLN A 22 36.59 -3.58 7.58
C GLN A 22 36.87 -2.81 8.88
N VAL A 23 36.52 -1.52 8.88
CA VAL A 23 36.63 -0.70 10.08
C VAL A 23 35.41 -1.02 10.95
N LEU A 24 35.62 -1.79 12.02
CA LEU A 24 34.61 -1.96 13.06
C LEU A 24 34.52 -0.64 13.83
N VAL A 25 33.32 -0.05 13.89
CA VAL A 25 33.08 1.17 14.66
C VAL A 25 32.11 0.85 15.78
N ASP A 26 32.62 0.79 17.01
CA ASP A 26 31.83 0.48 18.21
C ASP A 26 31.12 1.72 18.80
N GLY A 27 31.03 2.81 18.03
CA GLY A 27 30.49 4.09 18.46
C GLY A 27 29.97 4.95 17.32
N PRO A 28 29.29 6.06 17.63
CA PRO A 28 28.78 6.96 16.61
C PRO A 28 29.93 7.62 15.83
N ILE A 29 29.83 7.60 14.50
CA ILE A 29 30.76 8.33 13.63
C ILE A 29 30.41 9.82 13.70
N LEU A 30 31.28 10.61 14.33
CA LEU A 30 31.15 12.07 14.37
C LEU A 30 31.95 12.70 13.21
N LEU A 31 31.25 13.22 12.20
CA LEU A 31 31.88 13.96 11.11
C LEU A 31 32.09 15.43 11.53
N THR A 32 33.35 15.81 11.75
CA THR A 32 33.72 17.20 12.08
C THR A 32 34.17 17.94 10.82
N GLY A 33 33.46 19.02 10.46
CA GLY A 33 33.78 19.86 9.31
C GLY A 33 33.44 21.33 9.59
N PRO A 34 34.10 22.29 8.90
CA PRO A 34 33.92 23.72 9.14
C PRO A 34 32.52 24.24 8.79
N ASN A 35 31.76 23.49 8.00
CA ASN A 35 30.36 23.74 7.65
C ASN A 35 29.65 22.40 7.39
N ASP A 36 28.32 22.41 7.26
CA ASP A 36 27.54 21.18 7.11
C ASP A 36 27.82 20.46 5.78
N ALA A 37 28.17 21.20 4.72
CA ALA A 37 28.56 20.61 3.43
C ALA A 37 29.87 19.80 3.50
N ALA A 38 30.71 20.05 4.51
CA ALA A 38 31.95 19.29 4.77
C ALA A 38 31.76 18.13 5.75
N LYS A 39 30.59 18.00 6.40
CA LYS A 39 30.28 16.92 7.36
C LYS A 39 29.62 15.73 6.66
N GLN A 40 30.19 15.27 5.55
CA GLN A 40 29.69 14.14 4.76
C GLN A 40 30.84 13.33 4.16
N VAL A 41 30.60 12.04 3.93
CA VAL A 41 31.52 11.18 3.18
C VAL A 41 31.08 11.15 1.73
N THR A 42 31.90 11.67 0.82
CA THR A 42 31.64 11.71 -0.63
C THR A 42 32.40 10.63 -1.38
N GLY A 43 31.96 10.30 -2.60
CA GLY A 43 32.67 9.35 -3.47
C GLY A 43 32.46 7.88 -3.14
N ILE A 44 31.49 7.57 -2.26
CA ILE A 44 31.06 6.19 -2.02
C ILE A 44 30.28 5.72 -3.26
N PRO A 45 30.72 4.65 -3.95
CA PRO A 45 29.98 4.12 -5.09
C PRO A 45 28.62 3.56 -4.64
N VAL A 46 27.65 3.54 -5.54
CA VAL A 46 26.39 2.82 -5.28
C VAL A 46 26.71 1.33 -5.26
N SER A 47 26.38 0.66 -4.16
CA SER A 47 26.50 -0.79 -4.03
C SER A 47 25.28 -1.39 -3.34
N THR A 48 24.99 -2.62 -3.69
CA THR A 48 23.98 -3.50 -3.07
C THR A 48 24.63 -4.74 -2.47
N ALA A 49 25.96 -4.82 -2.42
CA ALA A 49 26.67 -5.97 -1.85
C ALA A 49 26.61 -5.95 -0.30
N PRO A 50 26.54 -7.12 0.36
CA PRO A 50 26.32 -7.23 1.81
C PRO A 50 27.41 -6.63 2.71
N ALA A 51 28.63 -6.44 2.20
CA ALA A 51 29.74 -5.87 2.97
C ALA A 51 30.07 -4.41 2.58
N ASP A 52 29.35 -3.85 1.62
CA ASP A 52 29.64 -2.52 1.09
C ASP A 52 28.89 -1.44 1.88
N ILE A 53 29.50 -0.25 1.95
CA ILE A 53 28.86 0.91 2.56
C ILE A 53 27.70 1.36 1.64
N LEU A 54 26.51 1.49 2.21
CA LEU A 54 25.35 2.00 1.49
C LEU A 54 25.45 3.52 1.36
N SER A 55 25.49 4.01 0.13
CA SER A 55 25.38 5.45 -0.14
C SER A 55 23.99 5.96 0.24
N ALA A 56 23.88 7.25 0.58
CA ALA A 56 22.59 7.88 0.88
C ALA A 56 21.59 7.71 -0.28
N GLY A 57 22.06 7.77 -1.53
CA GLY A 57 21.23 7.52 -2.71
C GLY A 57 20.72 6.08 -2.78
N ALA A 58 21.54 5.08 -2.44
CA ALA A 58 21.11 3.67 -2.40
C ALA A 58 20.05 3.42 -1.32
N VAL A 59 20.19 4.05 -0.14
CA VAL A 59 19.21 3.97 0.94
C VAL A 59 17.91 4.69 0.57
N GLN A 60 17.99 5.89 0.01
CA GLN A 60 16.82 6.66 -0.43
C GLN A 60 16.05 5.97 -1.56
N ALA A 61 16.75 5.32 -2.47
CA ALA A 61 16.14 4.54 -3.55
C ALA A 61 15.47 3.25 -3.05
N GLY A 62 15.64 2.88 -1.77
CA GLY A 62 14.98 1.72 -1.17
C GLY A 62 15.50 0.36 -1.64
N VAL A 63 16.56 0.32 -2.45
CA VAL A 63 17.08 -0.88 -3.13
C VAL A 63 17.49 -2.00 -2.15
N VAL A 64 17.75 -1.64 -0.90
CA VAL A 64 18.09 -2.60 0.18
C VAL A 64 16.89 -3.04 1.03
N ARG A 65 15.68 -2.54 0.76
CA ARG A 65 14.46 -2.80 1.53
C ARG A 65 13.25 -3.19 0.69
N THR A 66 13.30 -2.94 -0.62
CA THR A 66 12.18 -3.16 -1.53
C THR A 66 12.57 -4.09 -2.67
N SER A 67 11.90 -5.24 -2.75
CA SER A 67 11.89 -6.09 -3.94
C SER A 67 10.43 -6.28 -4.36
N PRO A 68 10.10 -6.30 -5.66
CA PRO A 68 8.82 -6.84 -6.08
C PRO A 68 8.77 -8.32 -5.66
N ALA A 69 7.72 -8.70 -4.95
CA ALA A 69 7.46 -10.12 -4.74
C ALA A 69 7.06 -10.76 -6.07
N VAL A 70 7.52 -11.99 -6.30
CA VAL A 70 7.11 -12.81 -7.44
C VAL A 70 5.71 -13.40 -7.18
N THR A 71 4.98 -13.72 -8.25
CA THR A 71 3.61 -14.27 -8.25
C THR A 71 3.40 -15.42 -7.26
N GLY A 72 2.27 -15.42 -6.56
CA GLY A 72 1.84 -16.50 -5.66
C GLY A 72 2.12 -16.21 -4.18
N ASN A 73 2.08 -17.27 -3.37
CA ASN A 73 2.18 -17.19 -1.89
C ASN A 73 3.59 -17.46 -1.36
N SER A 74 4.59 -17.57 -2.24
CA SER A 74 6.01 -17.64 -1.87
C SER A 74 6.74 -16.44 -2.47
N TRP A 75 6.97 -15.44 -1.64
CA TRP A 75 7.56 -14.17 -2.04
C TRP A 75 9.07 -14.28 -2.05
N LEU A 76 9.61 -14.45 -3.25
CA LEU A 76 11.04 -14.42 -3.50
C LEU A 76 11.52 -12.96 -3.42
N ILE A 77 12.37 -12.67 -2.44
CA ILE A 77 12.94 -11.34 -2.20
C ILE A 77 14.45 -11.46 -2.32
N ASP A 78 15.03 -10.77 -3.30
CA ASP A 78 16.47 -10.73 -3.49
C ASP A 78 16.99 -9.35 -3.07
N LEU A 79 17.59 -9.30 -1.87
CA LEU A 79 18.22 -8.15 -1.26
C LEU A 79 19.65 -8.55 -0.85
N PRO A 80 20.61 -8.61 -1.79
CA PRO A 80 21.96 -9.09 -1.52
C PRO A 80 22.64 -8.39 -0.35
N ALA A 81 22.33 -7.10 -0.15
CA ALA A 81 22.86 -6.28 0.94
C ALA A 81 22.56 -6.83 2.34
N MET A 82 21.54 -7.67 2.49
CA MET A 82 21.16 -8.27 3.78
C MET A 82 21.94 -9.54 4.11
N GLY A 83 22.70 -10.09 3.16
CA GLY A 83 23.49 -11.28 3.38
C GLY A 83 22.63 -12.54 3.51
N THR A 84 22.84 -13.30 4.59
CA THR A 84 22.19 -14.60 4.85
C THR A 84 20.88 -14.44 5.63
N ALA A 85 20.45 -15.46 6.38
CA ALA A 85 19.16 -15.51 7.05
C ALA A 85 18.86 -14.25 7.90
N PRO A 86 17.62 -13.74 7.85
CA PRO A 86 17.24 -12.50 8.53
C PRO A 86 17.35 -12.64 10.05
N ALA A 87 18.05 -11.70 10.70
CA ALA A 87 18.05 -11.60 12.15
C ALA A 87 16.69 -11.10 12.67
N ALA A 88 16.36 -11.37 13.94
CA ALA A 88 15.20 -10.74 14.58
C ALA A 88 15.33 -9.20 14.55
N GLY A 89 14.22 -8.50 14.30
CA GLY A 89 14.17 -7.05 14.08
C GLY A 89 14.39 -6.61 12.63
N THR A 90 14.69 -7.54 11.72
CA THR A 90 14.85 -7.24 10.29
C THR A 90 13.55 -6.67 9.71
N HIS A 91 13.62 -5.48 9.11
CA HIS A 91 12.48 -4.78 8.52
C HIS A 91 12.53 -4.81 6.99
N LEU A 92 11.44 -5.24 6.36
CA LEU A 92 11.26 -5.29 4.91
C LEU A 92 10.03 -4.50 4.50
N VAL A 93 10.08 -3.91 3.31
CA VAL A 93 8.90 -3.29 2.69
C VAL A 93 8.66 -3.96 1.34
N VAL A 94 7.62 -4.79 1.28
CA VAL A 94 7.35 -5.69 0.16
C VAL A 94 6.10 -5.23 -0.57
N ARG A 95 6.13 -5.24 -1.90
CA ARG A 95 4.91 -5.06 -2.70
C ARG A 95 4.23 -6.42 -2.85
N ALA A 96 3.01 -6.55 -2.33
CA ALA A 96 2.20 -7.76 -2.46
C ALA A 96 1.97 -8.10 -3.93
N PRO A 97 2.23 -9.34 -4.37
CA PRO A 97 1.97 -9.77 -5.74
C PRO A 97 0.47 -10.06 -5.94
N LEU A 98 0.09 -10.55 -7.12
CA LEU A 98 -1.26 -11.07 -7.36
C LEU A 98 -1.59 -12.17 -6.35
N ALA A 99 -2.69 -11.95 -5.63
CA ALA A 99 -3.19 -12.80 -4.55
C ALA A 99 -3.51 -14.23 -5.03
N ALA A 100 -3.09 -15.23 -4.25
CA ALA A 100 -3.50 -16.63 -4.39
C ALA A 100 -3.99 -17.18 -3.05
N GLU A 101 -4.89 -18.15 -3.07
CA GLU A 101 -5.39 -18.78 -1.85
C GLU A 101 -4.28 -19.57 -1.13
N GLY A 102 -4.09 -19.31 0.17
CA GLY A 102 -3.16 -20.06 1.03
C GLY A 102 -2.18 -19.16 1.81
N PRO A 103 -1.37 -19.78 2.70
CA PRO A 103 -0.48 -19.06 3.59
C PRO A 103 0.70 -18.44 2.83
N VAL A 104 1.02 -17.20 3.15
CA VAL A 104 2.14 -16.46 2.57
C VAL A 104 3.44 -16.77 3.29
N ASN A 105 4.51 -16.96 2.50
CA ASN A 105 5.88 -17.11 2.98
C ASN A 105 6.82 -16.14 2.26
N VAL A 106 7.89 -15.72 2.92
CA VAL A 106 8.98 -14.93 2.36
C VAL A 106 10.23 -15.80 2.26
N VAL A 107 10.85 -15.78 1.09
CA VAL A 107 12.15 -16.40 0.80
C VAL A 107 13.13 -15.26 0.54
N LEU A 108 13.95 -14.94 1.54
CA LEU A 108 14.94 -13.86 1.44
C LEU A 108 16.26 -14.44 0.94
N ASN A 109 16.80 -13.95 -0.17
CA ASN A 109 18.11 -14.35 -0.70
C ASN A 109 18.29 -15.87 -0.86
N GLY A 110 17.20 -16.59 -1.17
CA GLY A 110 17.20 -18.04 -1.32
C GLY A 110 17.28 -18.84 -0.01
N THR A 111 16.99 -18.22 1.15
CA THR A 111 16.87 -18.94 2.43
C THR A 111 15.66 -19.85 2.48
N GLU A 112 15.51 -20.61 3.57
CA GLU A 112 14.26 -21.33 3.83
C GLU A 112 13.06 -20.36 3.88
N PRO A 113 11.86 -20.79 3.43
CA PRO A 113 10.65 -19.99 3.51
C PRO A 113 10.29 -19.67 4.97
N VAL A 114 10.11 -18.38 5.25
CA VAL A 114 9.68 -17.89 6.56
C VAL A 114 8.22 -17.44 6.45
N PRO A 115 7.31 -17.91 7.33
CA PRO A 115 5.90 -17.55 7.24
C PRO A 115 5.68 -16.06 7.52
N VAL A 116 4.69 -15.48 6.85
CA VAL A 116 4.21 -14.13 7.12
C VAL A 116 2.95 -14.22 7.98
N ARG A 117 2.93 -13.48 9.08
CA ARG A 117 1.87 -13.51 10.09
C ARG A 117 1.36 -12.13 10.43
N ARG A 118 0.14 -12.13 10.93
CA ARG A 118 -0.46 -10.99 11.62
C ARG A 118 -0.79 -11.41 13.04
N GLY A 119 0.10 -11.11 13.96
CA GLY A 119 0.02 -11.64 15.31
C GLY A 119 0.25 -13.15 15.29
N SER A 120 -0.75 -13.93 15.71
CA SER A 120 -0.66 -15.39 15.77
C SER A 120 -1.26 -16.11 14.55
N VAL A 121 -1.77 -15.38 13.56
CA VAL A 121 -2.45 -15.96 12.39
C VAL A 121 -1.60 -15.79 11.14
N ASP A 122 -1.47 -16.86 10.35
CA ASP A 122 -0.77 -16.81 9.06
C ASP A 122 -1.56 -15.92 8.08
N LEU A 123 -0.83 -15.07 7.36
CA LEU A 123 -1.41 -14.19 6.36
C LEU A 123 -1.86 -15.03 5.16
N ASN A 124 -3.13 -14.94 4.81
CA ASN A 124 -3.64 -15.58 3.58
C ASN A 124 -3.42 -14.63 2.39
N GLY A 125 -2.85 -15.16 1.31
CA GLY A 125 -2.59 -14.40 0.10
C GLY A 125 -3.87 -13.85 -0.53
N SER A 126 -5.01 -14.55 -0.42
CA SER A 126 -6.30 -14.11 -0.95
C SER A 126 -6.84 -12.84 -0.29
N ASP A 127 -6.37 -12.54 0.92
CA ASP A 127 -6.85 -11.39 1.69
C ASP A 127 -6.15 -10.09 1.27
N LEU A 128 -5.06 -10.20 0.52
CA LEU A 128 -4.24 -9.07 0.09
C LEU A 128 -4.72 -8.51 -1.25
N VAL A 129 -4.65 -7.20 -1.38
CA VAL A 129 -4.82 -6.54 -2.68
C VAL A 129 -3.45 -6.47 -3.38
N GLU A 130 -3.40 -6.88 -4.65
CA GLU A 130 -2.18 -6.77 -5.47
C GLU A 130 -1.64 -5.33 -5.45
N GLY A 131 -0.32 -5.21 -5.34
CA GLY A 131 0.36 -3.92 -5.33
C GLY A 131 0.39 -3.23 -3.97
N THR A 132 -0.28 -3.77 -2.95
CA THR A 132 -0.24 -3.24 -1.58
C THR A 132 1.18 -3.30 -1.02
N MET A 133 1.65 -2.20 -0.41
CA MET A 133 2.95 -2.18 0.25
C MET A 133 2.81 -2.70 1.68
N LEU A 134 3.47 -3.80 2.00
CA LEU A 134 3.50 -4.42 3.31
C LEU A 134 4.82 -4.12 4.02
N SER A 135 4.71 -3.62 5.24
CA SER A 135 5.81 -3.43 6.18
C SER A 135 5.89 -4.68 7.06
N LEU A 136 6.97 -5.44 6.90
CA LEU A 136 7.21 -6.71 7.58
C LEU A 136 8.37 -6.58 8.57
N VAL A 137 8.23 -7.13 9.77
CA VAL A 137 9.35 -7.25 10.73
C VAL A 137 9.55 -8.71 11.12
N HIS A 138 10.77 -9.22 10.96
CA HIS A 138 11.12 -10.56 11.41
C HIS A 138 11.19 -10.61 12.94
N ASP A 139 10.40 -11.47 13.58
CA ASP A 139 10.40 -11.62 15.05
C ASP A 139 11.41 -12.68 15.57
N GLY A 140 12.13 -13.33 14.65
CA GLY A 140 13.02 -14.46 14.93
C GLY A 140 12.43 -15.82 14.51
N SER A 141 11.13 -15.87 14.22
CA SER A 141 10.43 -17.08 13.76
C SER A 141 9.56 -16.85 12.52
N ALA A 142 8.98 -15.66 12.38
CA ALA A 142 8.07 -15.29 11.32
C ALA A 142 8.24 -13.80 10.98
N TYR A 143 7.73 -13.39 9.82
CA TYR A 143 7.57 -11.98 9.48
C TYR A 143 6.21 -11.47 9.95
N GLN A 144 6.20 -10.45 10.79
CA GLN A 144 5.00 -9.81 11.31
C GLN A 144 4.59 -8.62 10.45
N VAL A 145 3.33 -8.58 10.00
CA VAL A 145 2.77 -7.46 9.23
C VAL A 145 2.41 -6.30 10.16
N LEU A 146 2.96 -5.12 9.87
CA LEU A 146 2.76 -3.91 10.68
C LEU A 146 1.68 -2.96 10.17
N ASN A 147 1.10 -3.22 9.00
CA ASN A 147 0.13 -2.32 8.32
C ASN A 147 -1.24 -2.18 8.99
N GLY A 148 -1.48 -2.78 10.16
CA GLY A 148 -2.83 -2.87 10.71
C GLY A 148 -3.76 -3.61 9.72
N ARG A 149 -5.03 -3.21 9.61
CA ARG A 149 -5.99 -3.86 8.67
C ARG A 149 -6.14 -3.14 7.33
N SER A 150 -5.28 -2.18 7.00
CA SER A 150 -5.45 -1.37 5.77
C SER A 150 -5.05 -2.10 4.48
N ASP A 151 -4.30 -3.20 4.60
CA ASP A 151 -3.85 -4.03 3.48
C ASP A 151 -4.78 -5.20 3.14
N LEU A 152 -5.75 -5.46 4.02
CA LEU A 152 -6.73 -6.52 3.82
C LEU A 152 -7.90 -5.99 2.99
N ARG A 153 -8.37 -6.83 2.09
CA ARG A 153 -9.61 -6.59 1.36
C ARG A 153 -10.77 -6.62 2.36
N ARG A 154 -11.31 -5.46 2.73
CA ARG A 154 -12.43 -5.40 3.68
C ARG A 154 -13.61 -6.17 3.13
N GLU A 155 -14.22 -7.05 3.91
CA GLU A 155 -15.45 -7.72 3.47
C GLU A 155 -16.58 -6.69 3.28
N CYS A 156 -17.50 -6.98 2.37
CA CYS A 156 -18.67 -6.13 2.23
C CYS A 156 -19.56 -6.27 3.47
N PRO A 157 -19.97 -5.15 4.09
CA PRO A 157 -20.94 -5.20 5.18
C PRO A 157 -22.22 -5.94 4.76
N ALA A 158 -22.90 -6.55 5.72
CA ALA A 158 -24.17 -7.22 5.46
C ALA A 158 -25.17 -6.28 4.75
N GLY A 159 -25.86 -6.84 3.75
CA GLY A 159 -26.80 -6.11 2.89
C GLY A 159 -26.17 -5.34 1.74
N MET A 160 -24.87 -5.48 1.50
CA MET A 160 -24.16 -4.86 0.37
C MET A 160 -23.57 -5.91 -0.59
N ALA A 161 -23.48 -5.57 -1.87
CA ALA A 161 -22.86 -6.38 -2.89
C ALA A 161 -21.44 -5.89 -3.19
N ASP A 162 -20.49 -6.82 -3.37
CA ASP A 162 -19.15 -6.53 -3.86
C ASP A 162 -19.20 -6.23 -5.36
N VAL A 163 -18.88 -4.99 -5.73
CA VAL A 163 -19.02 -4.58 -7.12
C VAL A 163 -17.79 -4.97 -7.93
N ASN A 164 -16.58 -4.71 -7.45
CA ASN A 164 -15.34 -4.98 -8.19
C ASN A 164 -14.12 -5.17 -7.28
N GLY A 165 -14.33 -5.42 -5.99
CA GLY A 165 -13.26 -5.51 -5.02
C GLY A 165 -12.77 -4.18 -4.45
N GLN A 166 -13.25 -3.04 -4.96
CA GLN A 166 -12.86 -1.70 -4.48
C GLN A 166 -13.94 -1.02 -3.63
N PHE A 167 -15.21 -1.38 -3.87
CA PHE A 167 -16.32 -0.84 -3.11
C PHE A 167 -17.48 -1.84 -3.05
N CYS A 168 -18.32 -1.62 -2.06
CA CYS A 168 -19.60 -2.30 -1.90
C CYS A 168 -20.74 -1.29 -2.07
N ILE A 169 -21.89 -1.74 -2.56
CA ILE A 169 -23.11 -0.94 -2.70
C ILE A 169 -24.29 -1.65 -2.03
N ASP A 170 -25.22 -0.91 -1.44
CA ASP A 170 -26.46 -1.50 -0.92
C ASP A 170 -27.20 -2.27 -2.02
N ILE A 171 -27.67 -3.47 -1.68
CA ILE A 171 -28.40 -4.35 -2.62
C ILE A 171 -29.75 -3.75 -3.02
N THR A 172 -30.42 -3.09 -2.07
CA THR A 172 -31.72 -2.43 -2.26
C THR A 172 -31.58 -0.93 -2.05
N GLU A 173 -32.28 -0.13 -2.86
CA GLU A 173 -32.38 1.32 -2.63
C GLU A 173 -33.00 1.57 -1.25
N ARG A 174 -32.47 2.57 -0.53
CA ARG A 174 -33.04 3.05 0.72
C ARG A 174 -34.13 4.06 0.40
N GLY A 175 -34.99 4.29 1.40
CA GLY A 175 -36.14 5.19 1.31
C GLY A 175 -35.81 6.61 0.84
N SER A 176 -36.85 7.36 0.51
CA SER A 176 -36.72 8.71 -0.05
C SER A 176 -36.43 9.73 1.05
N ALA A 177 -35.41 10.58 0.86
CA ALA A 177 -35.06 11.67 1.78
C ALA A 177 -34.44 12.86 1.02
N ASP A 178 -34.27 14.00 1.69
CA ASP A 178 -33.43 15.08 1.18
C ASP A 178 -31.95 14.65 1.14
N PHE A 179 -31.11 15.39 0.41
CA PHE A 179 -29.72 14.99 0.20
C PHE A 179 -28.91 14.90 1.52
N PHE A 180 -29.10 15.82 2.45
CA PHE A 180 -28.35 15.83 3.72
C PHE A 180 -28.83 14.72 4.65
N GLU A 181 -30.14 14.48 4.74
CA GLU A 181 -30.68 13.33 5.46
C GLU A 181 -30.20 12.00 4.87
N ALA A 182 -30.19 11.86 3.54
CA ALA A 182 -29.66 10.67 2.87
C ALA A 182 -28.17 10.46 3.18
N ALA A 183 -27.37 11.52 3.15
CA ALA A 183 -25.95 11.46 3.51
C ALA A 183 -25.73 11.07 4.97
N LEU A 184 -26.49 11.66 5.90
CA LEU A 184 -26.46 11.33 7.32
C LEU A 184 -26.90 9.89 7.57
N ALA A 185 -27.92 9.41 6.88
CA ALA A 185 -28.41 8.03 6.98
C ALA A 185 -27.34 7.01 6.52
N CYS A 186 -26.53 7.35 5.52
CA CYS A 186 -25.37 6.53 5.16
C CYS A 186 -24.25 6.62 6.19
N SER A 187 -23.94 7.82 6.69
CA SER A 187 -22.89 8.01 7.68
C SER A 187 -23.20 7.32 9.01
N ALA A 188 -24.46 7.24 9.40
CA ALA A 188 -24.91 6.58 10.64
C ALA A 188 -24.64 5.07 10.66
N VAL A 189 -24.32 4.47 9.51
CA VAL A 189 -23.96 3.06 9.37
C VAL A 189 -22.54 2.88 8.81
N ASP A 190 -21.67 3.87 9.03
CA ASP A 190 -20.27 3.91 8.58
C ASP A 190 -20.09 3.76 7.07
N ARG A 191 -21.02 4.34 6.30
CA ARG A 191 -21.03 4.35 4.83
C ARG A 191 -21.14 5.79 4.32
N ARG A 192 -21.11 5.95 3.00
CA ARG A 192 -21.36 7.24 2.33
C ARG A 192 -22.35 7.07 1.21
N LEU A 193 -22.93 8.17 0.71
CA LEU A 193 -23.61 8.12 -0.57
C LEU A 193 -22.66 7.60 -1.67
N CYS A 194 -23.19 6.78 -2.56
CA CYS A 194 -22.45 6.32 -3.73
C CYS A 194 -22.08 7.49 -4.65
N SER A 195 -20.91 7.41 -5.27
CA SER A 195 -20.61 8.28 -6.41
C SER A 195 -21.36 7.81 -7.66
N TRP A 196 -21.47 8.70 -8.63
CA TRP A 196 -22.05 8.40 -9.95
C TRP A 196 -21.29 7.28 -10.66
N SER A 197 -19.95 7.27 -10.60
CA SER A 197 -19.15 6.21 -11.22
C SER A 197 -19.38 4.85 -10.53
N GLU A 198 -19.50 4.84 -9.21
CA GLU A 198 -19.83 3.63 -8.45
C GLU A 198 -21.23 3.11 -8.77
N PHE A 199 -22.22 4.00 -8.78
CA PHE A 199 -23.58 3.67 -9.18
C PHE A 199 -23.63 3.11 -10.60
N HIS A 200 -22.98 3.79 -11.55
CA HIS A 200 -22.94 3.36 -12.95
C HIS A 200 -22.30 1.97 -13.09
N GLY A 201 -21.13 1.78 -12.47
CA GLY A 201 -20.40 0.50 -12.50
C GLY A 201 -21.13 -0.65 -11.80
N ALA A 202 -21.95 -0.35 -10.79
CA ALA A 202 -22.83 -1.32 -10.13
C ALA A 202 -24.07 -1.63 -10.97
N CYS A 203 -24.70 -0.60 -11.55
CA CYS A 203 -25.93 -0.72 -12.34
C CYS A 203 -25.75 -1.62 -13.57
N LEU A 204 -24.62 -1.48 -14.28
CA LEU A 204 -24.26 -2.35 -15.41
C LEU A 204 -24.15 -3.83 -15.03
N ARG A 205 -23.98 -4.14 -13.75
CA ARG A 205 -23.86 -5.50 -13.20
C ARG A 205 -25.00 -5.87 -12.25
N SER A 206 -26.07 -5.07 -12.22
CA SER A 206 -27.17 -5.21 -11.28
C SER A 206 -27.75 -6.62 -11.21
N GLY A 207 -27.97 -7.27 -12.37
CA GLY A 207 -28.48 -8.65 -12.41
C GLY A 207 -27.53 -9.69 -11.79
N ALA A 208 -26.22 -9.56 -12.02
CA ALA A 208 -25.22 -10.48 -11.46
C ALA A 208 -25.01 -10.25 -9.95
N LEU A 209 -25.20 -9.01 -9.50
CA LEU A 209 -25.02 -8.58 -8.12
C LEU A 209 -26.31 -8.64 -7.28
N GLY A 210 -27.45 -8.99 -7.90
CA GLY A 210 -28.75 -9.04 -7.24
C GLY A 210 -29.29 -7.66 -6.83
N LEU A 211 -28.85 -6.58 -7.47
CA LEU A 211 -29.28 -5.22 -7.11
C LEU A 211 -30.72 -4.96 -7.58
N VAL A 212 -31.57 -4.45 -6.69
CA VAL A 212 -33.00 -4.25 -6.93
C VAL A 212 -33.31 -2.76 -6.98
N GLY A 213 -33.92 -2.28 -8.08
CA GLY A 213 -34.33 -0.88 -8.20
C GLY A 213 -33.17 0.06 -8.54
N MET A 214 -32.33 -0.31 -9.52
CA MET A 214 -31.23 0.54 -9.98
C MET A 214 -31.65 1.53 -11.07
N THR A 215 -32.84 1.37 -11.68
CA THR A 215 -33.24 2.15 -12.86
C THR A 215 -34.70 2.61 -12.84
N ASN A 216 -35.31 2.66 -11.66
CA ASN A 216 -36.74 2.96 -11.46
C ASN A 216 -37.00 4.34 -10.87
N ASN A 217 -36.03 4.93 -10.17
CA ASN A 217 -36.15 6.22 -9.49
C ASN A 217 -34.89 7.05 -9.63
N TRP A 218 -35.01 8.37 -9.44
CA TRP A 218 -33.82 9.19 -9.22
C TRP A 218 -33.21 8.88 -7.86
N GLU A 219 -31.91 8.61 -7.83
CA GLU A 219 -31.12 8.41 -6.62
C GLU A 219 -30.13 9.56 -6.39
N TRP A 220 -29.90 9.92 -5.12
CA TRP A 220 -28.83 10.83 -4.73
C TRP A 220 -27.44 10.18 -4.91
N THR A 221 -26.48 10.98 -5.36
CA THR A 221 -25.04 10.62 -5.34
C THR A 221 -24.24 11.60 -4.52
N ASN A 222 -23.01 11.23 -4.15
CA ASN A 222 -22.09 12.13 -3.43
C ASN A 222 -21.36 13.14 -4.33
N ASN A 223 -21.72 13.26 -5.62
CA ASN A 223 -21.05 14.17 -6.54
C ASN A 223 -21.75 15.52 -6.62
N SER A 224 -20.97 16.60 -6.59
CA SER A 224 -21.46 17.94 -6.95
C SER A 224 -21.86 18.01 -8.41
N ALA A 225 -22.83 18.86 -8.73
CA ALA A 225 -23.28 19.10 -10.11
C ALA A 225 -22.57 20.28 -10.81
N ASN A 226 -21.45 20.77 -10.23
CA ASN A 226 -20.71 21.96 -10.68
C ASN A 226 -21.50 23.27 -10.61
N GLU A 227 -22.51 23.33 -9.74
CA GLU A 227 -23.33 24.51 -9.45
C GLU A 227 -23.54 24.59 -7.93
N ASP A 228 -23.74 25.81 -7.42
CA ASP A 228 -23.96 26.05 -6.00
C ASP A 228 -25.19 25.30 -5.50
N ASN A 229 -25.05 24.62 -4.36
CA ASN A 229 -26.11 23.82 -3.75
C ASN A 229 -26.73 22.77 -4.69
N SER A 230 -26.01 22.31 -5.72
CA SER A 230 -26.50 21.27 -6.61
C SER A 230 -25.66 20.01 -6.58
N VAL A 231 -26.35 18.88 -6.58
CA VAL A 231 -25.82 17.52 -6.49
C VAL A 231 -26.32 16.68 -7.66
N ARG A 232 -25.48 15.74 -8.08
CA ARG A 232 -25.77 14.84 -9.19
C ARG A 232 -26.78 13.78 -8.72
N ILE A 233 -27.81 13.56 -9.54
CA ILE A 233 -28.79 12.48 -9.36
C ILE A 233 -28.71 11.52 -10.53
N VAL A 234 -29.02 10.25 -10.29
CA VAL A 234 -28.82 9.17 -11.25
C VAL A 234 -29.98 8.17 -11.26
N GLY A 235 -30.05 7.29 -12.27
CA GLY A 235 -30.85 6.06 -12.16
C GLY A 235 -32.33 6.14 -12.53
N ALA A 236 -32.85 7.27 -13.06
CA ALA A 236 -34.29 7.38 -13.30
C ALA A 236 -34.90 6.36 -14.28
N SER A 237 -34.19 5.98 -15.34
CA SER A 237 -34.72 5.01 -16.31
C SER A 237 -33.69 4.02 -16.84
N ASN A 238 -32.40 4.32 -16.69
CA ASN A 238 -31.30 3.46 -17.10
C ASN A 238 -30.01 3.83 -16.34
N CYS A 239 -28.97 3.02 -16.49
CA CYS A 239 -27.69 3.17 -15.78
C CYS A 239 -26.88 4.42 -16.14
N VAL A 240 -27.24 5.13 -17.22
CA VAL A 240 -26.57 6.38 -17.65
C VAL A 240 -27.45 7.61 -17.44
N SER A 241 -28.67 7.42 -16.92
CA SER A 241 -29.57 8.53 -16.59
C SER A 241 -28.92 9.37 -15.51
N ALA A 242 -28.67 10.64 -15.83
CA ALA A 242 -28.05 11.59 -14.94
C ALA A 242 -28.78 12.93 -15.03
N GLY A 243 -28.85 13.63 -13.90
CA GLY A 243 -29.45 14.95 -13.79
C GLY A 243 -28.89 15.70 -12.60
N ASN A 244 -29.48 16.86 -12.32
CA ASN A 244 -29.10 17.69 -11.19
C ASN A 244 -30.29 17.83 -10.24
N GLY A 245 -30.04 17.85 -8.94
CA GLY A 245 -30.99 18.23 -7.91
C GLY A 245 -30.39 19.30 -7.01
N LEU A 246 -31.24 20.08 -6.34
CA LEU A 246 -30.78 20.97 -5.27
C LEU A 246 -30.53 20.12 -4.02
N ALA A 247 -29.41 20.36 -3.33
CA ALA A 247 -29.07 19.66 -2.10
C ALA A 247 -30.08 19.97 -0.96
N SER A 248 -30.71 21.14 -1.01
CA SER A 248 -31.76 21.55 -0.07
C SER A 248 -33.02 21.98 -0.81
N GLY A 249 -34.19 21.62 -0.30
CA GLY A 249 -35.49 22.06 -0.86
C GLY A 249 -35.81 21.45 -2.24
N SER A 250 -35.09 20.41 -2.65
CA SER A 250 -35.50 19.58 -3.79
C SER A 250 -36.51 18.53 -3.34
N VAL A 251 -37.07 17.81 -4.32
CA VAL A 251 -37.91 16.65 -4.06
C VAL A 251 -37.03 15.54 -3.46
N ASP A 252 -37.52 14.89 -2.41
CA ASP A 252 -36.86 13.73 -1.82
C ASP A 252 -36.54 12.67 -2.88
N ARG A 253 -35.42 11.99 -2.69
CA ARG A 253 -34.96 10.94 -3.61
C ARG A 253 -34.52 9.73 -2.83
N GLN A 254 -34.65 8.59 -3.50
CA GLN A 254 -34.07 7.35 -3.03
C GLN A 254 -32.55 7.50 -3.00
N PHE A 255 -31.88 6.61 -2.29
CA PHE A 255 -30.43 6.63 -2.24
C PHE A 255 -29.87 5.27 -1.88
N ARG A 256 -28.59 5.07 -2.20
CA ARG A 256 -27.82 3.93 -1.73
C ARG A 256 -26.56 4.40 -1.06
N CYS A 257 -26.17 3.61 -0.07
CA CYS A 257 -24.89 3.78 0.57
C CYS A 257 -23.84 2.89 -0.10
N CYS A 258 -22.65 3.43 -0.22
CA CYS A 258 -21.45 2.75 -0.67
C CYS A 258 -20.41 2.69 0.45
N PHE A 259 -19.63 1.62 0.45
CA PHE A 259 -18.55 1.37 1.38
C PHE A 259 -17.26 1.15 0.59
N THR A 260 -16.23 1.94 0.89
CA THR A 260 -14.90 1.78 0.26
C THR A 260 -14.15 0.63 0.94
N ARG A 261 -13.63 -0.29 0.13
CA ARG A 261 -12.89 -1.48 0.58
C ARG A 261 -11.40 -1.23 0.67
#